data_AF-A0A955PZQ9-F1
#
_entry.id   AF-A0A955PZQ9-F1
#
_cell.length_a   1.000
_cell.length_b   1.000
_cell.length_c   1.000
_cell.angle_alpha   90.00
_cell.angle_beta   90.00
_cell.angle_gamma   90.00
#
_symmetry.space_group_name_H-M   'P 1'
#
loop_
_entity.id
_entity.type
_entity.pdbx_description
1 polymer ?
#
loop_
_entity_poly.entity_id
_entity_poly.type
_entity_poly.pdbx_seq_one_letter_code
_entity_poly.pdbx_strand_id
1 'polypeptide(L)'
;GRHTTFQSRTKRGFEVPMGSWLRTSLRERVEETLMKRNEILGIGIERKAFRELFNLHLAGERDYAWGLWPILSLALWVDKYYHS
;
A
#
# COMPACT_ATOMS: atom_id res chain seq x y z
N GLY A 1 19.47 35.11 -17.03
CA GLY A 1 18.28 35.31 -16.18
C GLY A 1 17.46 34.05 -16.14
N ARG A 2 17.42 33.42 -14.96
CA ARG A 2 16.51 32.37 -14.43
C ARG A 2 15.70 31.51 -15.41
N HIS A 3 16.13 30.25 -15.49
CA HIS A 3 15.38 28.98 -15.47
C HIS A 3 13.90 28.98 -15.87
N THR A 4 13.64 28.30 -16.99
CA THR A 4 12.34 27.74 -17.39
C THR A 4 11.91 26.65 -16.39
N THR A 5 10.88 26.91 -15.59
CA THR A 5 10.24 25.85 -14.79
C THR A 5 9.38 25.01 -15.72
N PHE A 6 9.90 23.86 -16.16
CA PHE A 6 9.09 22.83 -16.81
C PHE A 6 8.12 22.25 -15.78
N GLN A 7 6.89 22.76 -15.74
CA GLN A 7 5.80 22.09 -15.05
C GLN A 7 5.34 20.92 -15.92
N SER A 8 5.95 19.75 -15.75
CA SER A 8 5.36 18.49 -16.24
C SER A 8 4.18 18.11 -15.35
N ARG A 9 3.02 18.73 -15.58
CA ARG A 9 1.75 18.25 -15.05
C ARG A 9 1.35 17.02 -15.87
N THR A 10 1.90 15.85 -15.50
CA THR A 10 1.48 14.55 -16.03
C THR A 10 -0.04 14.43 -15.92
N LYS A 11 -0.65 13.87 -16.97
CA LYS A 11 -2.09 13.82 -17.24
C LYS A 11 -2.85 13.29 -16.02
N ARG A 12 -3.56 14.17 -15.31
CA ARG A 12 -4.42 13.85 -14.15
C ARG A 12 -5.73 13.20 -14.59
N GLY A 13 -5.68 12.04 -15.25
CA GLY A 13 -6.84 11.16 -15.24
C GLY A 13 -6.91 10.55 -13.85
N PHE A 14 -7.97 10.81 -13.08
CA PHE A 14 -8.35 10.26 -11.77
C PHE A 14 -7.48 9.10 -11.22
N GLU A 15 -6.21 9.35 -10.92
CA GLU A 15 -5.35 8.34 -10.34
C GLU A 15 -5.79 8.18 -8.89
N VAL A 16 -6.22 6.97 -8.56
CA VAL A 16 -6.58 6.59 -7.20
C VAL A 16 -5.38 6.89 -6.31
N PRO A 17 -5.51 7.73 -5.26
CA PRO A 17 -4.38 8.14 -4.45
C PRO A 17 -4.03 7.04 -3.43
N MET A 18 -3.71 5.84 -3.94
CA MET A 18 -3.45 4.63 -3.16
C MET A 18 -2.38 4.89 -2.08
N GLY A 19 -1.29 5.57 -2.45
CA GLY A 19 -0.24 5.91 -1.49
C GLY A 19 -0.69 6.91 -0.42
N SER A 20 -1.65 7.79 -0.70
CA SER A 20 -2.21 8.67 0.34
C SER A 20 -3.10 7.86 1.29
N TRP A 21 -3.96 7.00 0.75
CA TRP A 21 -4.86 6.18 1.56
C TRP A 21 -4.11 5.19 2.44
N LEU A 22 -3.12 4.49 1.90
CA LEU A 22 -2.27 3.55 2.65
C LEU A 22 -1.50 4.22 3.79
N ARG A 23 -1.16 5.50 3.66
CA ARG A 23 -0.53 6.29 4.74
C ARG A 23 -1.50 6.85 5.76
N THR A 24 -2.80 6.93 5.42
CA THR A 24 -3.82 7.60 6.23
C THR A 24 -4.99 6.67 6.48
N SER A 25 -6.08 6.81 5.73
CA SER A 25 -7.36 6.15 5.96
C SER A 25 -7.31 4.62 5.96
N LEU A 26 -6.32 4.00 5.33
CA LEU A 26 -6.15 2.54 5.27
C LEU A 26 -4.99 2.04 6.13
N ARG A 27 -4.24 2.92 6.80
CA ARG A 27 -3.09 2.53 7.60
C ARG A 27 -3.48 1.53 8.69
N GLU A 28 -4.49 1.88 9.47
CA GLU A 28 -4.99 1.02 10.56
C GLU A 28 -5.47 -0.33 10.00
N ARG A 29 -6.16 -0.32 8.87
CA ARG A 29 -6.62 -1.56 8.23
C ARG A 29 -5.47 -2.46 7.81
N VAL A 30 -4.38 -1.91 7.27
CA VAL A 30 -3.15 -2.68 6.97
C VAL A 30 -2.56 -3.26 8.25
N GLU A 31 -2.47 -2.47 9.32
CA GLU A 31 -1.93 -2.91 10.60
C GLU A 31 -2.77 -4.04 11.22
N GLU A 32 -4.09 -3.96 11.13
CA GLU A 32 -5.00 -4.99 11.67
C GLU A 32 -5.00 -6.28 10.86
N THR A 33 -4.98 -6.18 9.53
CA THR A 33 -5.15 -7.34 8.63
C THR A 33 -3.84 -8.03 8.30
N LEU A 34 -2.78 -7.28 7.99
CA LEU A 34 -1.55 -7.82 7.41
C LEU A 34 -0.43 -8.00 8.45
N MET A 35 -0.37 -7.19 9.51
CA MET A 35 0.72 -7.33 10.50
C MET A 35 0.64 -8.59 11.36
N LYS A 36 -0.55 -9.17 11.47
CA LYS A 36 -0.83 -10.37 12.27
C LYS A 36 -0.90 -11.65 11.42
N ARG A 37 -0.75 -11.52 10.10
CA ARG A 37 -0.98 -12.59 9.13
C ARG A 37 0.34 -13.19 8.66
N ASN A 38 0.37 -14.52 8.51
CA ASN A 38 1.56 -15.28 8.12
C ASN A 38 1.46 -15.82 6.70
N GLU A 39 0.26 -15.83 6.14
CA GLU A 39 -0.02 -16.30 4.78
C GLU A 39 -1.33 -15.70 4.24
N ILE A 40 -1.45 -15.64 2.92
CA ILE A 40 -2.71 -15.44 2.22
C ILE A 40 -2.88 -16.57 1.19
N LEU A 41 -3.95 -17.37 1.30
CA LEU A 41 -4.27 -18.45 0.35
C LEU A 41 -3.13 -19.47 0.19
N GLY A 42 -2.46 -19.83 1.28
CA GLY A 42 -1.31 -20.74 1.30
C GLY A 42 0.01 -20.10 0.89
N ILE A 43 0.02 -18.82 0.51
CA ILE A 43 1.25 -18.09 0.15
C ILE A 43 1.78 -17.38 1.39
N GLY A 44 2.97 -17.79 1.85
CA GLY A 44 3.61 -17.21 3.03
C GLY A 44 3.92 -15.71 2.89
N ILE A 45 3.70 -14.97 3.97
CA ILE A 45 4.07 -13.56 4.12
C ILE A 45 5.20 -13.46 5.13
N GLU A 46 6.34 -12.94 4.67
CA GLU A 46 7.45 -12.60 5.54
C GLU A 46 7.12 -11.28 6.28
N ARG A 47 6.65 -11.40 7.53
CA ARG A 47 6.10 -10.28 8.30
C ARG A 47 7.12 -9.18 8.56
N LYS A 48 8.40 -9.53 8.73
CA LYS A 48 9.45 -8.56 9.04
C LYS A 48 9.71 -7.69 7.81
N ALA A 49 9.91 -8.32 6.65
CA ALA A 49 10.07 -7.62 5.39
C ALA A 49 8.84 -6.77 5.04
N PHE A 50 7.63 -7.30 5.24
CA PHE A 50 6.41 -6.54 5.00
C PHE A 50 6.33 -5.29 5.88
N ARG A 51 6.64 -5.42 7.18
CA ARG A 51 6.65 -4.31 8.14
C ARG A 51 7.69 -3.25 7.78
N GLU A 52 8.88 -3.66 7.38
CA GLU A 52 9.94 -2.75 6.93
C GLU A 52 9.49 -1.95 5.70
N LEU A 53 8.96 -2.62 4.68
CA LEU A 53 8.44 -1.96 3.46
C LEU A 53 7.28 -1.01 3.77
N PHE A 54 6.37 -1.43 4.64
CA PHE A 54 5.24 -0.60 5.05
C PHE A 54 5.70 0.65 5.81
N ASN A 55 6.66 0.51 6.73
CA ASN A 55 7.22 1.65 7.47
C ASN A 55 7.95 2.64 6.54
N LEU A 56 8.74 2.16 5.58
CA LEU A 56 9.37 3.00 4.57
C LEU A 56 8.33 3.75 3.72
N HIS A 57 7.20 3.09 3.41
CA HIS A 57 6.07 3.73 2.73
C HIS A 57 5.43 4.82 3.58
N LEU A 58 5.16 4.53 4.86
CA LEU A 58 4.58 5.48 5.82
C LEU A 58 5.47 6.71 6.02
N ALA A 59 6.78 6.51 6.12
CA ALA A 59 7.76 7.59 6.25
C ALA A 59 7.89 8.45 4.98
N GLY A 60 7.32 8.02 3.86
CA GLY A 60 7.44 8.73 2.58
C GLY A 60 8.82 8.58 1.92
N GLU A 61 9.69 7.71 2.45
CA GLU A 61 11.03 7.47 1.91
C GLU A 61 10.99 6.79 0.54
N ARG A 62 10.01 5.90 0.34
CA ARG A 62 9.74 5.23 -0.94
C ARG A 62 8.25 4.98 -1.12
N ASP A 63 7.78 5.02 -2.36
CA ASP A 63 6.38 4.68 -2.67
C ASP A 63 6.24 3.19 -3.01
N TYR A 64 5.69 2.43 -2.06
CA TYR A 64 5.36 1.01 -2.22
C TYR A 64 3.86 0.78 -2.47
N ALA A 65 3.07 1.81 -2.78
CA ALA A 65 1.61 1.70 -2.92
C ALA A 65 1.19 0.64 -3.94
N TRP A 66 1.89 0.55 -5.07
CA TRP A 66 1.61 -0.43 -6.13
C TRP A 66 1.72 -1.90 -5.68
N GLY A 67 2.57 -2.18 -4.70
CA GLY A 67 2.70 -3.54 -4.12
C GLY A 67 1.81 -3.75 -2.90
N LEU A 68 1.72 -2.76 -2.02
CA LEU A 68 0.94 -2.85 -0.78
C LEU A 68 -0.57 -2.92 -1.06
N TRP A 69 -1.07 -2.17 -2.06
CA TRP A 69 -2.49 -2.12 -2.41
C TRP A 69 -3.10 -3.47 -2.79
N PRO A 70 -2.52 -4.25 -3.75
CA PRO A 70 -3.08 -5.56 -4.10
C PRO A 70 -3.00 -6.56 -2.94
N ILE A 71 -1.96 -6.50 -2.11
CA ILE A 71 -1.84 -7.38 -0.92
C ILE A 71 -2.97 -7.09 0.08
N LEU A 72 -3.21 -5.82 0.39
CA LEU A 72 -4.33 -5.41 1.25
C LEU A 72 -5.66 -5.83 0.62
N SER A 73 -5.87 -5.53 -0.65
CA SER A 73 -7.11 -5.85 -1.37
C SER A 73 -7.41 -7.35 -1.33
N LEU A 74 -6.40 -8.19 -1.53
CA LEU A 74 -6.54 -9.63 -1.45
C LEU A 74 -6.85 -10.10 -0.02
N ALA A 75 -6.15 -9.59 0.99
CA ALA A 75 -6.43 -9.94 2.38
C ALA A 75 -7.87 -9.59 2.78
N LEU A 76 -8.36 -8.40 2.39
CA LEU A 76 -9.73 -7.98 2.64
C LEU A 76 -10.77 -8.85 1.93
N TRP A 77 -10.47 -9.27 0.70
CA TRP A 77 -11.35 -10.18 -0.05
C TRP A 77 -11.42 -11.55 0.62
N VAL A 78 -10.28 -12.09 1.06
CA VAL A 78 -10.21 -13.37 1.79
C VAL A 78 -11.01 -13.30 3.09
N ASP A 79 -10.83 -12.23 3.87
CA ASP A 79 -11.57 -12.02 5.12
C ASP A 79 -13.09 -11.97 4.88
N LYS A 80 -13.51 -11.42 3.73
CA LYS A 80 -14.93 -11.21 3.42
C LYS A 80 -15.61 -12.42 2.77
N TYR A 81 -14.90 -13.19 1.94
CA TYR A 81 -15.52 -14.18 1.05
C TYR A 81 -14.94 -15.58 1.15
N TYR A 82 -13.71 -15.75 1.64
CA TYR A 82 -13.03 -17.03 1.67
C TYR A 82 -13.10 -17.72 3.03
N HIS A 83 -13.29 -16.96 4.12
CA HIS A 83 -13.68 -17.52 5.41
C HIS A 83 -15.17 -17.94 5.39
N SER A 84 -15.45 -19.18 4.98
CA SER A 84 -16.69 -19.92 5.25
C SER A 84 -16.40 -21.13 6.12
#